data_AF-A0A2X1PPB4-F1
#
_entry.id   AF-A0A2X1PPB4-F1
#
_cell.length_a   1.000
_cell.length_b   1.000
_cell.length_c   1.000
_cell.angle_alpha   90.00
_cell.angle_beta   90.00
_cell.angle_gamma   90.00
#
_symmetry.space_group_name_H-M   'P 1'
#
loop_
_entity.id
_entity.type
_entity.pdbx_description
1 polymer ?
#
loop_
_entity_poly.entity_id
_entity_poly.type
_entity_poly.pdbx_seq_one_letter_code
_entity_poly.pdbx_strand_id
1 'polypeptide(L)'
;MTVLVERESIKLLRFPNIKHEDYAFFLDCLKEVKQSILYSHQASSFVRIGKVSVSSNKFKSAIWTFNIYFKREKLGVVKSIYYFILYAYNGFIKYKK
;
A
#
# COMPACT_ATOMS: atom_id res chain seq x y z
N MET A 1 2.00 2.14 -11.40
CA MET A 1 2.58 2.99 -10.34
C MET A 1 4.07 2.75 -10.37
N THR A 2 4.87 3.80 -10.52
CA THR A 2 6.33 3.71 -10.61
C THR A 2 6.91 4.38 -9.38
N VAL A 3 7.85 3.73 -8.70
CA VAL A 3 8.55 4.27 -7.54
C VAL A 3 10.05 4.16 -7.81
N LEU A 4 10.78 5.23 -7.54
CA LEU A 4 12.24 5.26 -7.60
C LEU A 4 12.76 5.27 -6.16
N VAL A 5 13.68 4.35 -5.86
CA VAL A 5 14.27 4.21 -4.53
C VAL A 5 15.78 4.06 -4.65
N GLU A 6 16.51 4.76 -3.81
CA GLU A 6 17.95 4.60 -3.70
C GLU A 6 18.31 3.23 -3.10
N ARG A 7 19.17 2.49 -3.80
CA ARG A 7 19.48 1.10 -3.44
C ARG A 7 20.08 0.97 -2.05
N GLU A 8 20.92 1.91 -1.66
CA GLU A 8 21.61 1.90 -0.37
C GLU A 8 20.63 2.00 0.80
N SER A 9 19.57 2.80 0.65
CA SER A 9 18.55 3.00 1.68
C SER A 9 17.67 1.76 1.94
N ILE A 10 17.63 0.80 1.01
CA ILE A 10 16.77 -0.39 1.09
C ILE A 10 17.55 -1.71 0.93
N LYS A 11 18.86 -1.69 1.24
CA LYS A 11 19.77 -2.82 0.96
C LYS A 11 19.26 -4.15 1.53
N LEU A 12 18.71 -4.10 2.75
CA LEU A 12 18.25 -5.27 3.51
C LEU A 12 16.76 -5.60 3.31
N LEU A 13 15.96 -4.66 2.79
CA LEU A 13 14.52 -4.88 2.61
C LEU A 13 14.26 -5.87 1.47
N ARG A 14 13.24 -6.72 1.66
CA ARG A 14 12.77 -7.69 0.66
C ARG A 14 11.25 -7.69 0.65
N PHE A 15 10.68 -8.09 -0.48
CA PHE A 15 9.23 -8.26 -0.57
C PHE A 15 8.78 -9.33 0.44
N PRO A 16 7.78 -8.98 1.26
CA PRO A 16 7.21 -9.92 2.21
C PRO A 16 6.29 -10.90 1.47
N ASN A 17 6.31 -12.18 1.86
CA ASN A 17 5.41 -13.18 1.30
C ASN A 17 3.98 -13.04 1.87
N ILE A 18 3.27 -11.97 1.49
CA ILE A 18 1.89 -11.69 1.90
C ILE A 18 1.07 -11.10 0.74
N LYS A 19 -0.24 -11.00 0.92
CA LYS A 19 -1.08 -10.21 -0.01
C LYS A 19 -0.85 -8.71 0.22
N HIS A 20 -0.92 -7.93 -0.86
CA HIS A 20 -0.46 -6.53 -0.90
C HIS A 20 1.00 -6.39 -0.48
N GLU A 21 1.87 -7.26 -1.02
CA GLU A 21 3.32 -7.27 -0.73
C GLU A 21 4.00 -5.95 -1.07
N ASP A 22 3.57 -5.29 -2.14
CA ASP A 22 4.05 -4.01 -2.61
C ASP A 22 3.74 -2.89 -1.63
N TYR A 23 2.48 -2.81 -1.19
CA TYR A 23 2.07 -1.86 -0.17
C TYR A 23 2.89 -2.02 1.11
N ALA A 24 3.06 -3.27 1.56
CA ALA A 24 3.75 -3.55 2.79
C ALA A 24 5.27 -3.33 2.68
N PHE A 25 5.86 -3.60 1.52
CA PHE A 25 7.25 -3.24 1.22
C PHE A 25 7.46 -1.72 1.26
N PHE A 26 6.53 -0.92 0.72
CA PHE A 26 6.65 0.54 0.81
C PHE A 26 6.55 1.06 2.24
N LEU A 27 5.72 0.45 3.10
CA LEU A 27 5.71 0.79 4.52
C LEU A 27 7.06 0.53 5.19
N ASP A 28 7.74 -0.57 4.84
CA ASP A 28 9.09 -0.83 5.34
C ASP A 28 10.09 0.19 4.80
N CYS A 29 10.03 0.53 3.51
CA CYS A 29 10.88 1.57 2.94
C CYS A 29 10.70 2.91 3.67
N LEU A 30 9.45 3.29 3.99
CA LEU A 30 9.13 4.53 4.70
C LEU A 30 9.68 4.58 6.14
N LYS A 31 9.99 3.42 6.75
CA LYS A 31 10.65 3.37 8.07
C LYS A 31 12.15 3.60 7.97
N GLU A 32 12.77 3.26 6.84
CA GLU A 32 14.22 3.35 6.62
C GLU A 32 14.64 4.70 5.98
N VAL A 33 13.72 5.40 5.31
CA VAL A 33 14.02 6.69 4.65
C VAL A 33 13.55 7.89 5.45
N LYS A 34 14.28 9.00 5.35
CA LYS A 34 13.91 10.26 6.02
C LYS A 34 12.70 10.96 5.39
N GLN A 35 12.50 10.76 4.09
CA GLN A 35 11.46 11.45 3.33
C GLN A 35 11.01 10.63 2.12
N SER A 36 9.76 10.86 1.71
CA SER A 36 9.21 10.39 0.44
C SER A 36 8.62 11.58 -0.31
N ILE A 37 9.03 11.79 -1.56
CA ILE A 37 8.63 12.95 -2.36
C ILE A 37 7.86 12.48 -3.59
N LEU A 38 6.83 13.23 -3.95
CA LEU A 38 6.12 13.04 -5.22
C LEU A 38 6.96 13.61 -6.37
N TYR A 39 7.32 12.77 -7.34
CA TYR A 39 8.10 13.22 -8.50
C TYR A 39 7.28 14.01 -9.52
N SER A 40 6.07 13.54 -9.86
CA SER A 40 5.19 14.22 -10.81
C SER A 40 3.73 13.84 -10.56
N HIS A 41 2.82 14.79 -10.83
CA HIS A 41 1.38 14.54 -10.84
C HIS A 41 0.89 13.89 -12.15
N GLN A 42 1.74 13.80 -13.17
CA GLN A 42 1.40 13.19 -14.45
C GLN A 42 1.54 11.66 -14.40
N ALA A 43 0.68 10.95 -15.13
CA ALA A 43 0.75 9.50 -15.24
C ALA A 43 2.03 9.07 -15.96
N SER A 44 2.98 8.48 -15.24
CA SER A 44 4.27 8.02 -15.78
C SER A 44 4.25 6.55 -16.24
N SER A 45 3.16 5.81 -15.99
CA SER A 45 3.03 4.41 -16.38
C SER A 45 1.58 4.00 -16.66
N PHE A 46 1.41 3.11 -17.64
CA PHE A 46 0.15 2.42 -17.91
C PHE A 46 0.23 1.00 -17.34
N VAL A 47 -0.85 0.52 -16.73
CA VAL A 47 -0.97 -0.84 -16.20
C VAL A 47 -2.06 -1.57 -16.95
N ARG A 48 -1.81 -2.82 -17.34
CA ARG A 48 -2.80 -3.65 -18.02
C ARG A 48 -3.86 -4.12 -17.03
N ILE A 49 -5.13 -3.93 -17.38
CA ILE A 49 -6.27 -4.45 -16.62
C ILE A 49 -6.72 -5.76 -17.29
N GLY A 50 -6.50 -6.89 -16.62
CA GLY A 50 -6.99 -8.21 -17.07
C GLY A 50 -8.44 -8.47 -16.63
N LYS A 51 -9.12 -9.43 -17.28
CA LYS A 51 -10.51 -9.84 -16.95
C LYS A 51 -10.65 -10.39 -15.53
N VAL A 52 -9.61 -11.08 -15.04
CA VAL A 52 -9.50 -11.54 -13.65
C VAL A 52 -8.35 -10.78 -13.01
N SER A 53 -8.65 -9.81 -12.16
CA SER A 53 -7.64 -9.10 -11.38
C SER A 53 -7.64 -9.56 -9.94
N VAL A 54 -6.44 -9.68 -9.35
CA VAL A 54 -6.27 -9.99 -7.92
C VAL A 54 -6.96 -8.93 -7.03
N SER A 55 -7.09 -7.71 -7.55
CA SER A 55 -7.75 -6.57 -6.91
C SER A 55 -9.26 -6.48 -7.16
N SER A 56 -9.85 -7.37 -7.96
CA SER A 56 -11.29 -7.32 -8.28
C SER A 56 -12.19 -7.56 -7.07
N ASN A 57 -11.73 -8.39 -6.12
CA ASN A 57 -12.46 -8.66 -4.89
C ASN A 57 -12.12 -7.63 -3.79
N LYS A 58 -12.88 -6.54 -3.75
CA LYS A 58 -12.72 -5.44 -2.79
C LYS A 58 -12.81 -5.89 -1.33
N PHE A 59 -13.65 -6.89 -1.03
CA PHE A 59 -13.81 -7.39 0.34
C PHE A 59 -12.55 -8.12 0.83
N LYS A 60 -12.00 -9.03 0.02
CA LYS A 60 -10.72 -9.70 0.33
C LYS A 60 -9.56 -8.70 0.44
N SER A 61 -9.50 -7.73 -0.48
CA SER A 61 -8.49 -6.67 -0.46
C SER A 61 -8.55 -5.83 0.82
N ALA A 62 -9.75 -5.47 1.28
CA ALA A 62 -9.95 -4.75 2.53
C ALA A 62 -9.44 -5.53 3.75
N ILE A 63 -9.73 -6.84 3.83
CA ILE A 63 -9.23 -7.71 4.90
C ILE A 63 -7.70 -7.79 4.88
N TRP A 64 -7.08 -7.88 3.71
CA TRP A 64 -5.61 -7.89 3.59
C TRP A 64 -5.00 -6.58 4.09
N THR A 65 -5.56 -5.43 3.71
CA THR A 65 -5.12 -4.12 4.21
C THR A 65 -5.26 -4.00 5.73
N PHE A 66 -6.38 -4.42 6.31
CA PHE A 66 -6.56 -4.39 7.76
C PHE A 66 -5.56 -5.30 8.49
N ASN A 67 -5.28 -6.49 7.95
CA ASN A 67 -4.28 -7.39 8.53
C ASN A 67 -2.87 -6.80 8.51
N ILE A 68 -2.52 -5.98 7.51
CA ILE A 68 -1.24 -5.27 7.50
C ILE A 68 -1.17 -4.32 8.70
N TYR A 69 -2.21 -3.52 8.95
CA TYR A 69 -2.23 -2.59 10.09
C TYR A 69 -2.17 -3.31 11.44
N PHE A 70 -3.00 -4.34 11.61
CA PHE A 70 -3.15 -4.99 12.90
C PHE A 70 -2.04 -6.00 13.20
N LYS A 71 -1.72 -6.88 12.26
CA LYS A 71 -0.79 -8.01 12.50
C LYS A 71 0.66 -7.68 12.18
N ARG A 72 0.91 -6.96 11.07
CA ARG A 72 2.28 -6.65 10.62
C ARG A 72 2.81 -5.38 11.27
N GLU A 73 2.08 -4.28 11.13
CA GLU A 73 2.48 -2.97 11.68
C GLU A 73 2.25 -2.88 13.19
N LYS A 74 1.49 -3.82 13.77
CA LYS A 74 1.24 -3.94 15.22
C LYS A 74 0.78 -2.62 15.84
N LEU A 75 -0.05 -1.86 15.12
CA LEU A 75 -0.53 -0.54 15.56
C LEU A 75 -1.48 -0.62 16.78
N GLY A 76 -1.94 -1.82 17.13
CA GLY A 76 -3.03 -2.05 18.08
C GLY A 76 -4.40 -1.85 17.44
N VAL A 77 -5.46 -2.28 18.12
CA VAL A 77 -6.83 -2.31 17.57
C VAL A 77 -7.31 -0.90 17.19
N VAL A 78 -7.16 0.07 18.11
CA VAL A 78 -7.71 1.42 17.95
C VAL A 78 -7.09 2.15 16.75
N LYS A 79 -5.75 2.18 16.66
CA LYS A 79 -5.05 2.83 15.53
C LYS A 79 -5.30 2.10 14.22
N SER A 80 -5.33 0.76 14.24
CA SER A 80 -5.62 -0.03 13.02
C SER A 80 -6.99 0.31 12.45
N ILE A 81 -8.02 0.43 13.31
CA ILE A 81 -9.37 0.83 12.88
C ILE A 81 -9.37 2.27 12.34
N TYR A 82 -8.73 3.20 13.04
CA TYR A 82 -8.67 4.61 12.63
C TYR A 82 -8.09 4.78 11.21
N TYR A 83 -6.91 4.23 10.95
CA TYR A 83 -6.28 4.31 9.63
C TYR A 83 -7.05 3.52 8.56
N PHE A 84 -7.66 2.40 8.94
CA PHE A 84 -8.50 1.62 8.03
C PHE A 84 -9.75 2.38 7.58
N ILE A 85 -10.40 3.12 8.47
CA ILE A 85 -11.55 3.98 8.13
C ILE A 85 -11.13 5.06 7.14
N LEU A 86 -9.99 5.74 7.37
CA LEU A 86 -9.47 6.75 6.45
C LEU A 86 -9.16 6.16 5.07
N TYR A 87 -8.53 4.98 5.03
CA TYR A 87 -8.28 4.24 3.80
C TYR A 87 -9.59 3.90 3.06
N ALA A 88 -10.59 3.35 3.76
CA ALA A 88 -11.87 2.96 3.18
C ALA A 88 -12.66 4.16 2.66
N TYR A 89 -12.67 5.27 3.41
CA TYR A 89 -13.32 6.52 3.02
C TYR A 89 -12.71 7.13 1.75
N ASN A 90 -11.38 7.24 1.69
CA ASN A 90 -10.66 7.74 0.51
C ASN A 90 -10.85 6.82 -0.70
N GLY A 91 -10.87 5.49 -0.47
CA GLY A 91 -11.19 4.51 -1.49
C GLY A 91 -12.59 4.70 -2.05
N PHE A 92 -13.60 4.89 -1.19
CA PHE A 92 -14.97 5.11 -1.61
C PHE A 92 -15.13 6.41 -2.43
N ILE A 93 -14.57 7.54 -1.96
CA ILE A 93 -14.64 8.82 -2.67
C ILE A 93 -14.04 8.72 -4.07
N LYS A 94 -12.89 8.04 -4.22
CA LYS A 94 -12.21 7.89 -5.50
C LYS A 94 -13.09 7.25 -6.58
N TYR A 95 -13.99 6.33 -6.20
CA TYR A 95 -14.86 5.59 -7.12
C TYR A 95 -16.32 6.06 -7.11
N LYS A 96 -16.67 7.10 -6.32
CA LYS A 96 -18.00 7.71 -6.33
C LYS A 96 -18.21 8.65 -7.53
N LYS A 97 -17.21 8.81 -8.39
CA LYS A 97 -17.25 9.65 -9.58
C LYS A 97 -17.58 8.82 -10.81
#